data_AF-A0A819UKP1-F1
#
_entry.id   AF-A0A819UKP1-F1
#
_cell.length_a   1.000
_cell.length_b   1.000
_cell.length_c   1.000
_cell.angle_alpha   90.00
_cell.angle_beta   90.00
_cell.angle_gamma   90.00
#
_symmetry.space_group_name_H-M   'P 1'
#
loop_
_entity.id
_entity.type
_entity.pdbx_description
1 polymer ?
#
loop_
_entity_poly.entity_id
_entity_poly.type
_entity_poly.pdbx_seq_one_letter_code
_entity_poly.pdbx_strand_id
1 'polypeptide(L)'
;STVVIHTLPNKLDDKLNHDNLSVSVKSDSIEYNVIVMKFNETMFGKYNKINQIQRIQNERWYKQYVAQRDDFQRRLKMNTEKFLYHGCSDIAASKIMQGNFDRSFAGQH
;
A
#
# COMPACT_ATOMS: atom_id res chain seq x y z
N SER A 1 7.40 -6.27 11.20
CA SER A 1 6.24 -5.37 11.05
C SER A 1 5.71 -5.54 9.64
N THR A 2 4.43 -5.87 9.45
CA THR A 2 3.85 -6.05 8.11
C THR A 2 3.10 -4.78 7.73
N VAL A 3 3.57 -4.09 6.69
CA VAL A 3 2.90 -2.91 6.13
C VAL A 3 1.95 -3.41 5.05
N VAL A 4 0.63 -3.29 5.30
CA VAL A 4 -0.38 -3.54 4.27
C VAL A 4 -0.59 -2.23 3.52
N ILE A 5 -0.04 -2.13 2.31
CA ILE A 5 -0.21 -0.97 1.43
C ILE A 5 -1.59 -1.07 0.78
N HIS A 6 -2.55 -0.29 1.27
CA HIS A 6 -3.82 -0.07 0.59
C HIS A 6 -3.70 1.17 -0.31
N THR A 7 -3.92 1.01 -1.61
CA THR A 7 -4.08 2.12 -2.56
C THR A 7 -5.57 2.49 -2.69
N LEU A 8 -5.78 3.81 -2.65
CA LEU A 8 -7.02 4.59 -2.46
C LEU A 8 -8.33 4.03 -3.07
N PRO A 9 -9.45 4.07 -2.33
CA PRO A 9 -10.77 4.19 -2.93
C PRO A 9 -11.12 5.67 -3.15
N ASN A 10 -11.27 6.06 -4.42
CA ASN A 10 -12.03 7.20 -4.98
C ASN A 10 -11.96 8.63 -4.40
N LYS A 11 -11.28 8.91 -3.28
CA LYS A 11 -11.04 10.27 -2.78
C LYS A 11 -9.66 10.34 -2.12
N LEU A 12 -8.77 11.14 -2.70
CA LEU A 12 -7.72 11.77 -1.90
C LEU A 12 -8.46 12.56 -0.82
N ASP A 13 -8.08 12.43 0.45
CA ASP A 13 -8.68 13.30 1.47
C ASP A 13 -8.24 14.74 1.15
N ASP A 14 -9.20 15.66 1.04
CA ASP A 14 -8.99 17.08 0.67
C ASP A 14 -8.08 17.85 1.67
N LYS A 15 -7.59 17.19 2.72
CA LYS A 15 -6.72 17.73 3.76
C LYS A 15 -5.28 17.22 3.63
N LEU A 16 -4.76 17.11 2.42
CA LEU A 16 -3.34 16.87 2.22
C LEU A 16 -2.57 18.14 2.58
N ASN A 17 -2.10 18.19 3.83
CA ASN A 17 -0.85 18.88 4.09
C ASN A 17 0.22 18.16 3.26
N HIS A 18 0.95 18.89 2.40
CA HIS A 18 1.94 18.33 1.46
C HIS A 18 3.00 17.44 2.15
N ASP A 19 3.11 17.53 3.48
CA ASP A 19 4.07 16.81 4.31
C ASP A 19 3.58 15.43 4.82
N ASN A 20 2.27 15.12 4.77
CA ASN A 20 1.73 13.88 5.32
C ASN A 20 1.43 12.85 4.22
N LEU A 21 2.42 12.01 3.91
CA LEU A 21 2.35 10.93 2.91
C LEU A 21 1.43 9.76 3.30
N SER A 22 0.91 9.73 4.53
CA SER A 22 0.02 8.67 5.00
C SER A 22 -0.97 9.15 6.05
N VAL A 23 -2.15 8.51 6.09
CA VAL A 23 -3.20 8.76 7.07
C VAL A 23 -3.50 7.48 7.84
N SER A 24 -3.63 7.59 9.16
CA SER A 24 -4.03 6.45 10.00
C SER A 24 -5.46 6.04 9.69
N VAL A 25 -5.66 4.75 9.42
CA VAL A 25 -6.98 4.16 9.18
C VAL A 25 -7.58 3.80 10.54
N LYS A 26 -8.75 4.38 10.85
CA LYS A 26 -9.41 4.15 12.14
C LYS A 26 -9.89 2.71 12.26
N SER A 27 -9.69 2.10 13.42
CA SER A 27 -10.06 0.69 13.69
C SER A 27 -11.56 0.40 13.62
N ASP A 28 -12.40 1.42 13.76
CA ASP A 28 -13.86 1.34 13.64
C ASP A 28 -14.37 1.53 12.20
N SER A 29 -13.48 1.82 11.25
CA SER A 29 -13.85 2.09 9.86
C SER A 29 -14.09 0.81 9.06
N ILE A 30 -14.96 0.92 8.06
CA ILE A 30 -15.21 -0.15 7.08
C ILE A 30 -13.90 -0.54 6.36
N GLU A 31 -13.08 0.45 6.02
CA GLU A 31 -11.78 0.25 5.37
C GLU A 31 -10.86 -0.63 6.22
N TYR A 32 -10.72 -0.33 7.51
CA TYR A 32 -9.92 -1.14 8.43
C TYR A 32 -10.39 -2.58 8.44
N ASN A 33 -11.70 -2.80 8.59
CA ASN A 33 -12.29 -4.13 8.63
C ASN A 33 -12.03 -4.93 7.36
N VAL A 34 -12.16 -4.29 6.19
CA VAL A 34 -11.86 -4.93 4.89
C VAL A 34 -10.39 -5.30 4.77
N ILE A 35 -9.48 -4.42 5.19
CA ILE A 35 -8.03 -4.68 5.14
C ILE A 35 -7.66 -5.84 6.07
N VAL A 36 -8.16 -5.83 7.31
CA VAL A 36 -7.90 -6.89 8.30
C VAL A 36 -8.47 -8.23 7.82
N MET A 37 -9.69 -8.24 7.29
CA MET A 37 -10.32 -9.45 6.74
C MET A 37 -9.43 -10.09 5.66
N LYS A 38 -9.03 -9.31 4.64
CA LYS A 38 -8.15 -9.80 3.56
C LYS A 38 -6.78 -10.25 4.07
N PHE A 39 -6.19 -9.50 4.99
CA PHE A 39 -4.92 -9.87 5.60
C PHE A 39 -5.02 -11.23 6.30
N ASN A 40 -6.08 -11.46 7.06
CA ASN A 40 -6.30 -12.69 7.80
C ASN A 40 -6.56 -13.90 6.90
N GLU A 41 -7.11 -13.72 5.70
CA GLU A 41 -7.29 -14.82 4.73
C GLU A 41 -5.99 -15.59 4.46
N THR A 42 -4.84 -14.93 4.55
CA THR A 42 -3.53 -15.53 4.24
C THR A 42 -2.54 -15.55 5.41
N MET A 43 -2.71 -14.64 6.38
CA MET A 43 -1.76 -14.40 7.46
C MET A 43 -2.25 -14.81 8.85
N PHE A 44 -3.48 -15.32 9.00
CA PHE A 44 -3.99 -15.76 10.30
C PHE A 44 -3.03 -16.75 10.98
N GLY A 45 -2.71 -16.51 12.26
CA GLY A 45 -1.76 -17.30 13.05
C GLY A 45 -0.27 -17.04 12.75
N LYS A 46 0.08 -16.19 11.78
CA LYS A 46 1.48 -15.87 11.40
C LYS A 46 1.98 -14.54 11.96
N TYR A 47 1.18 -13.87 12.78
CA TYR A 47 1.51 -12.60 13.41
C TYR A 47 0.89 -12.53 14.81
N ASN A 48 1.47 -11.71 15.68
CA ASN A 48 0.98 -11.57 17.07
C ASN A 48 -0.22 -10.65 17.17
N LYS A 49 -0.11 -9.42 16.62
CA LYS A 49 -1.18 -8.42 16.59
C LYS A 49 -0.93 -7.39 15.49
N ILE A 50 -2.01 -6.77 15.01
CA ILE A 50 -1.96 -5.59 14.13
C ILE A 50 -1.89 -4.35 15.03
N ASN A 51 -0.80 -3.58 14.93
CA ASN A 51 -0.62 -2.38 15.76
C ASN A 51 -1.33 -1.16 15.19
N GLN A 52 -1.25 -0.98 13.87
CA GLN A 52 -1.82 0.15 13.15
C GLN A 52 -1.95 -0.20 11.67
N ILE A 53 -2.87 0.47 10.98
CA ILE A 53 -2.98 0.46 9.52
C ILE A 53 -2.91 1.91 9.06
N GLN A 54 -2.07 2.16 8.05
CA GLN A 54 -1.89 3.48 7.48
C GLN A 54 -2.16 3.40 5.97
N ARG A 55 -2.95 4.32 5.46
CA ARG A 55 -3.18 4.50 4.02
C ARG A 55 -2.15 5.47 3.48
N ILE A 56 -1.40 5.05 2.48
CA ILE A 56 -0.41 5.90 1.81
C ILE A 56 -1.11 6.73 0.73
N GLN A 57 -0.86 8.04 0.70
CA GLN A 57 -1.51 8.99 -0.20
C GLN A 57 -0.45 9.79 -0.98
N ASN A 58 0.28 9.11 -1.88
CA ASN A 58 1.23 9.78 -2.76
C ASN A 58 0.64 9.94 -4.17
N GLU A 59 0.17 11.14 -4.48
CA GLU A 59 -0.51 11.45 -5.76
C GLU A 59 0.41 11.21 -6.97
N ARG A 60 1.69 11.61 -6.88
CA ARG A 60 2.67 11.44 -7.96
C ARG A 60 2.82 9.96 -8.32
N TRP A 61 3.06 9.10 -7.33
CA TRP A 61 3.25 7.67 -7.58
C TRP A 61 1.96 6.97 -7.99
N TYR A 62 0.81 7.41 -7.48
CA TYR A 62 -0.48 6.88 -7.92
C TYR A 62 -0.77 7.19 -9.40
N LYS A 63 -0.51 8.42 -9.87
CA LYS A 63 -0.65 8.77 -11.28
C LYS A 63 0.24 7.92 -12.18
N GLN A 64 1.50 7.72 -11.76
CA GLN A 64 2.43 6.86 -12.48
C GLN A 64 1.97 5.40 -12.50
N TYR A 65 1.48 4.89 -11.37
CA TYR A 65 0.92 3.54 -11.27
C TYR A 65 -0.25 3.33 -12.24
N VAL A 66 -1.25 4.22 -12.24
CA VAL A 66 -2.42 4.14 -13.11
C VAL A 66 -2.01 4.12 -14.58
N ALA A 67 -1.10 5.02 -14.99
CA ALA A 67 -0.61 5.07 -16.36
C ALA A 67 0.08 3.75 -16.78
N GLN A 68 0.92 3.18 -15.91
CA GLN A 68 1.60 1.91 -16.19
C GLN A 68 0.63 0.72 -16.20
N ARG A 69 -0.32 0.66 -15.26
CA ARG A 69 -1.36 -0.38 -15.20
C ARG A 69 -2.18 -0.39 -16.48
N ASP A 70 -2.67 0.76 -16.91
CA ASP A 70 -3.54 0.89 -18.08
C ASP A 70 -2.79 0.54 -19.37
N ASP A 71 -1.51 0.90 -19.48
CA ASP A 71 -0.65 0.44 -20.58
C ASP A 71 -0.48 -1.08 -20.60
N PHE A 72 -0.16 -1.67 -19.45
CA PHE A 72 0.07 -3.12 -19.34
C PHE A 72 -1.20 -3.91 -19.66
N GLN A 73 -2.35 -3.49 -19.14
CA GLN A 73 -3.65 -4.09 -19.42
C GLN A 73 -4.00 -4.00 -20.91
N ARG A 74 -3.73 -2.87 -21.57
CA ARG A 74 -3.96 -2.69 -23.01
C ARG A 74 -3.10 -3.64 -23.85
N ARG A 75 -1.82 -3.77 -23.51
CA ARG A 75 -0.87 -4.63 -24.23
C ARG A 75 -1.20 -6.11 -24.08
N LEU A 76 -1.57 -6.55 -22.87
CA LEU A 76 -1.83 -7.96 -22.57
C LEU A 76 -3.28 -8.38 -22.74
N LYS A 77 -4.20 -7.43 -22.93
CA LYS A 77 -5.66 -7.65 -23.05
C LYS A 77 -6.25 -8.43 -21.88
N MET A 78 -5.67 -8.28 -20.68
CA MET A 78 -6.13 -8.93 -19.46
C MET A 78 -5.84 -8.07 -18.24
N ASN A 79 -6.61 -8.27 -17.16
CA ASN A 79 -6.30 -7.67 -15.88
C ASN A 79 -5.17 -8.45 -15.20
N THR A 80 -4.03 -7.80 -15.01
CA THR A 80 -2.86 -8.37 -14.33
C THR A 80 -2.63 -7.80 -12.92
N GLU A 81 -3.48 -6.88 -12.47
CA GLU A 81 -3.37 -6.26 -11.16
C GLU A 81 -3.63 -7.31 -10.07
N LYS A 82 -2.72 -7.37 -9.09
CA LYS A 82 -2.83 -8.26 -7.93
C LYS A 82 -2.54 -7.49 -6.66
N PHE A 83 -3.28 -7.81 -5.61
CA PHE A 83 -2.99 -7.35 -4.26
C PHE A 83 -2.04 -8.34 -3.59
N LEU A 84 -0.86 -7.87 -3.20
CA LEU A 84 0.20 -8.66 -2.60
C LEU A 84 0.71 -7.99 -1.32
N TYR A 85 1.31 -8.77 -0.43
CA TYR A 85 1.95 -8.29 0.78
C TYR A 85 3.46 -8.18 0.60
N HIS A 86 4.07 -7.12 1.14
CA HIS A 86 5.51 -6.92 1.12
C HIS A 86 6.03 -6.66 2.54
N GLY A 87 6.78 -7.63 3.09
CA GLY A 87 7.48 -7.46 4.35
C GLY A 87 8.83 -6.79 4.13
N CYS A 88 9.13 -5.73 4.87
CA CYS A 88 10.40 -5.01 4.80
C CYS A 88 10.77 -4.40 6.16
N SER A 89 12.01 -3.91 6.29
CA SER A 89 12.44 -3.15 7.47
C SER A 89 11.77 -1.77 7.52
N ASP A 90 11.74 -1.14 8.70
CA ASP A 90 11.13 0.19 8.85
C ASP A 90 11.82 1.24 7.97
N ILE A 91 13.15 1.14 7.81
CA ILE A 91 13.93 2.03 6.94
C ILE A 91 13.51 1.85 5.47
N ALA A 92 13.38 0.61 5.01
CA ALA A 92 12.93 0.33 3.64
C ALA A 92 11.50 0.80 3.43
N ALA A 93 10.60 0.57 4.39
CA ALA A 93 9.23 1.05 4.35
C ALA A 93 9.17 2.58 4.18
N SER A 94 9.92 3.35 4.98
CA SER A 94 9.97 4.81 4.86
C SER A 94 10.45 5.27 3.48
N LYS A 95 11.49 4.63 2.92
CA LYS A 95 12.00 4.94 1.58
C LYS A 95 10.96 4.63 0.49
N ILE A 96 10.30 3.47 0.57
CA ILE A 96 9.26 3.07 -0.39
C ILE A 96 8.09 4.06 -0.36
N MET A 97 7.64 4.48 0.82
CA MET A 97 6.54 5.44 0.97
C MET A 97 6.85 6.82 0.36
N GLN A 98 8.09 7.30 0.49
CA GLN A 98 8.52 8.59 -0.06
C GLN A 98 8.81 8.51 -1.57
N GLY A 99 9.50 7.46 -2.01
CA GLY A 99 10.13 7.40 -3.32
C GLY A 99 9.50 6.46 -4.35
N ASN A 100 8.68 5.48 -3.95
CA ASN A 100 8.28 4.28 -4.73
C ASN A 100 9.23 3.08 -4.53
N PHE A 101 8.81 1.90 -4.99
CA PHE A 101 9.63 0.70 -4.98
C PHE A 101 10.88 0.86 -5.84
N ASP A 102 12.04 0.64 -5.25
CA ASP A 102 13.32 0.61 -5.94
C ASP A 102 14.01 -0.74 -5.70
N ARG A 103 14.34 -1.42 -6.80
CA ARG A 103 15.06 -2.70 -6.78
C ARG A 103 16.46 -2.58 -6.17
N SER A 104 17.03 -1.38 -6.11
CA SER A 104 18.33 -1.15 -5.45
C SER A 104 18.30 -1.52 -3.96
N PHE A 105 17.11 -1.53 -3.34
CA PHE A 105 16.91 -1.95 -1.95
C PHE A 105 16.68 -3.46 -1.79
N ALA A 106 16.52 -4.21 -2.88
CA ALA A 106 16.32 -5.66 -2.81
C ALA A 106 17.63 -6.36 -2.42
N GLY A 107 17.56 -7.29 -1.47
CA GLY A 107 18.72 -8.08 -1.03
C GLY A 107 19.78 -7.30 -0.26
N GLN A 108 19.50 -6.04 0.14
CA GLN A 108 20.32 -5.32 1.10
C GLN A 108 20.00 -5.84 2.52
N HIS A 109 20.53 -7.01 2.83
CA HIS A 109 20.55 -7.64 4.15
C HIS A 109 21.87 -8.38 4.34
#